data_AF-A0A352XJF8-F1
#
_entry.id   AF-A0A352XJF8-F1
#
_cell.length_a   1.000
_cell.length_b   1.000
_cell.length_c   1.000
_cell.angle_alpha   90.00
_cell.angle_beta   90.00
_cell.angle_gamma   90.00
#
_symmetry.space_group_name_H-M   'P 1'
#
loop_
_entity.id
_entity.type
_entity.pdbx_description
1 polymer ?
#
loop_
_entity_poly.entity_id
_entity_poly.type
_entity_poly.pdbx_seq_one_letter_code
_entity_poly.pdbx_strand_id
1 'polypeptide(L)'
;MKRRLNLTSMSMEEFLSQNSISKAGNSMSYTVNDDSLDGKGTIGRRDVIGSAISVVSAGVMLGTSAQASQQPPAPRTPNVAPPTPAEAELLKLSREKWALMSDKKADDLAKLFHEKAIFVHMGGSMSRDQELGVIRSGGIHYKTFDIKRASASIIDATGIVLTTLTLIAVVGGNEVTNPFVVTETYVRQAGAWKLAALAFTRTLG
;
A
#
# COMPACT_ATOMS: atom_id res chain seq x y z
N MET A 1 -23.14 35.67 -22.53
CA MET A 1 -22.45 35.37 -21.26
C MET A 1 -22.72 33.91 -20.88
N LYS A 2 -21.96 32.94 -21.43
CA LYS A 2 -22.09 31.52 -21.07
C LYS A 2 -21.18 31.28 -19.86
N ARG A 3 -21.75 31.17 -18.66
CA ARG A 3 -21.00 30.68 -17.50
C ARG A 3 -20.63 29.22 -17.80
N ARG A 4 -19.34 28.97 -18.12
CA ARG A 4 -18.79 27.63 -18.02
C ARG A 4 -18.91 27.23 -16.55
N LEU A 5 -19.73 26.23 -16.25
CA LEU A 5 -19.66 25.53 -14.98
C LEU A 5 -18.28 24.87 -14.95
N ASN A 6 -17.38 25.39 -14.11
CA ASN A 6 -16.19 24.64 -13.72
C ASN A 6 -16.70 23.42 -12.95
N LEU A 7 -16.69 22.24 -13.59
CA LEU A 7 -16.77 20.98 -12.86
C LEU A 7 -15.45 20.85 -12.10
N THR A 8 -15.45 21.20 -10.82
CA THR A 8 -14.29 21.02 -9.94
C THR A 8 -14.01 19.52 -9.86
N SER A 9 -12.79 19.12 -10.20
CA SER A 9 -12.29 17.75 -10.05
C SER A 9 -12.35 17.33 -8.58
N MET A 10 -12.85 16.13 -8.30
CA MET A 10 -13.07 15.62 -6.95
C MET A 10 -11.89 14.74 -6.50
N SER A 11 -11.21 15.17 -5.46
CA SER A 11 -10.14 14.44 -4.78
C SER A 11 -10.68 13.28 -3.92
N MET A 12 -9.80 12.38 -3.49
CA MET A 12 -10.16 11.31 -2.54
C MET A 12 -10.75 11.87 -1.24
N GLU A 13 -10.22 12.98 -0.73
CA GLU A 13 -10.74 13.61 0.48
C GLU A 13 -12.16 14.15 0.29
N GLU A 14 -12.42 14.82 -0.84
CA GLU A 14 -13.76 15.30 -1.19
C GLU A 14 -14.72 14.12 -1.41
N PHE A 15 -14.24 13.01 -1.99
CA PHE A 15 -15.01 11.78 -2.12
C PHE A 15 -15.43 11.17 -0.79
N LEU A 16 -14.50 11.04 0.14
CA LEU A 16 -14.81 10.51 1.46
C LEU A 16 -15.77 11.45 2.19
N SER A 17 -15.54 12.77 2.11
CA SER A 17 -16.43 13.78 2.69
C SER A 17 -17.86 13.73 2.14
N GLN A 18 -18.03 13.63 0.82
CA GLN A 18 -19.37 13.59 0.19
C GLN A 18 -20.14 12.31 0.53
N ASN A 19 -19.44 11.19 0.71
CA ASN A 19 -20.05 9.91 1.04
C ASN A 19 -20.17 9.64 2.55
N SER A 20 -19.95 10.67 3.38
CA SER A 20 -19.98 10.55 4.86
C SER A 20 -19.05 9.45 5.40
N ILE A 21 -17.93 9.21 4.71
CA ILE A 21 -16.90 8.27 5.14
C ILE A 21 -15.95 9.05 6.06
N SER A 22 -15.79 8.57 7.30
CA SER A 22 -15.00 9.26 8.32
C SER A 22 -13.54 9.40 7.89
N LYS A 23 -13.00 10.62 8.02
CA LYS A 23 -11.55 10.85 7.89
C LYS A 23 -10.82 10.00 8.95
N ALA A 24 -9.63 9.52 8.62
CA ALA A 24 -8.73 8.84 9.56
C ALA A 24 -8.20 9.88 10.55
N GLY A 25 -9.04 10.26 11.51
CA GLY A 25 -8.82 11.44 12.33
C GLY A 25 -10.02 11.80 13.18
N ASN A 26 -10.61 10.81 13.86
CA ASN A 26 -11.22 11.13 15.14
C ASN A 26 -10.12 10.99 16.19
N SER A 27 -9.84 12.08 16.89
CA SER A 27 -9.19 12.01 18.19
C SER A 27 -10.08 11.16 19.11
N MET A 28 -9.86 9.85 19.09
CA MET A 28 -10.25 8.98 20.19
C MET A 28 -9.23 9.26 21.29
N SER A 29 -9.63 10.03 22.29
CA SER A 29 -8.89 10.08 23.54
C SER A 29 -8.94 8.68 24.16
N TYR A 30 -7.88 7.90 23.99
CA TYR A 30 -7.66 6.73 24.81
C TYR A 30 -7.16 7.21 26.16
N THR A 31 -7.89 6.93 27.23
CA THR A 31 -7.33 7.04 28.58
C THR A 31 -6.32 5.92 28.72
N VAL A 32 -5.03 6.24 28.59
CA VAL A 32 -3.96 5.34 29.00
C VAL A 32 -3.99 5.32 30.53
N ASN A 33 -4.25 4.17 31.14
CA ASN A 33 -4.01 4.00 32.57
C ASN A 33 -2.49 4.06 32.77
N ASP A 34 -2.05 5.04 33.56
CA ASP A 34 -0.65 5.52 33.70
C ASP A 34 0.29 4.54 34.43
N ASP A 35 -0.12 3.29 34.64
CA ASP A 35 0.63 2.33 35.46
C ASP A 35 1.76 1.61 34.70
N SER A 36 2.18 2.11 33.53
CA SER A 36 3.21 1.46 32.70
C SER A 36 4.16 2.43 31.96
N LEU A 37 4.19 3.72 32.28
CA LEU A 37 5.11 4.66 31.64
C LEU A 37 6.30 4.97 32.57
N ASP A 38 7.52 4.85 32.04
CA ASP A 38 8.69 5.43 32.70
C ASP A 38 8.49 6.94 32.76
N GLY A 39 8.71 7.54 33.94
CA GLY A 39 8.24 8.87 34.34
C GLY A 39 8.82 10.08 33.58
N LYS A 40 8.99 10.00 32.26
CA LYS A 40 9.45 11.07 31.37
C LYS A 40 8.67 11.24 30.07
N GLY A 41 7.67 10.40 29.76
CA GLY A 41 6.65 10.74 28.74
C GLY A 41 7.18 11.17 27.37
N THR A 42 8.28 10.59 26.89
CA THR A 42 8.88 10.92 25.58
C THR A 42 9.16 9.68 24.76
N ILE A 43 8.63 9.66 23.53
CA ILE A 43 8.92 8.64 22.51
C ILE A 43 10.33 8.89 21.96
N GLY A 44 11.23 7.92 22.16
CA GLY A 44 12.61 7.96 21.69
C GLY A 44 12.72 7.95 20.17
N ARG A 45 13.27 9.03 19.62
CA ARG A 45 13.57 9.21 18.20
C ARG A 45 14.84 8.42 17.86
N ARG A 46 14.75 7.39 17.00
CA ARG A 46 15.92 6.68 16.45
C ARG A 46 15.92 6.70 14.92
N ASP A 47 16.92 7.40 14.40
CA ASP A 47 17.73 7.15 13.20
C ASP A 47 17.02 6.97 11.85
N VAL A 48 16.85 8.10 11.14
CA VAL A 48 16.70 8.13 9.68
C VAL A 48 18.08 8.38 9.09
N ILE A 49 18.68 7.36 8.49
CA ILE A 49 19.94 7.48 7.74
C ILE A 49 19.58 7.68 6.27
N GLY A 50 19.75 8.92 5.78
CA GLY A 50 19.67 9.25 4.36
C GLY A 50 20.96 8.85 3.65
N SER A 51 20.86 8.21 2.48
CA SER A 51 22.00 7.97 1.60
C SER A 51 22.18 9.10 0.61
N ALA A 52 23.43 9.55 0.49
CA ALA A 52 23.89 10.72 -0.26
C ALA A 52 23.92 10.50 -1.78
N ILE A 53 23.66 11.59 -2.50
CA ILE A 53 23.86 11.77 -3.94
C ILE A 53 25.36 11.98 -4.19
N SER A 54 25.95 11.25 -5.14
CA SER A 54 27.30 11.57 -5.64
C SER A 54 27.23 12.06 -7.08
N VAL A 55 27.50 13.34 -7.26
CA VAL A 55 27.88 13.98 -8.52
C VAL A 55 29.39 13.83 -8.64
N VAL A 56 29.92 13.28 -9.74
CA VAL A 56 31.32 13.53 -10.11
C VAL A 56 31.45 13.76 -11.61
N SER A 57 32.05 14.90 -11.89
CA SER A 57 32.32 15.56 -13.15
C SER A 57 33.28 14.79 -14.07
N ALA A 58 33.16 15.06 -15.36
CA ALA A 58 34.02 14.59 -16.42
C ALA A 58 35.47 15.06 -16.28
N GLY A 59 36.41 14.15 -16.53
CA GLY A 59 37.83 14.43 -16.74
C GLY A 59 38.41 13.45 -17.76
N VAL A 60 38.87 13.99 -18.89
CA VAL A 60 39.60 13.27 -19.94
C VAL A 60 41.04 13.05 -19.48
N MET A 61 41.56 11.83 -19.58
CA MET A 61 43.00 11.55 -19.73
C MET A 61 43.25 10.27 -20.54
N LEU A 62 44.11 10.40 -21.55
CA LEU A 62 44.70 9.34 -22.37
C LEU A 62 45.88 8.70 -21.61
N GLY A 63 45.95 7.37 -21.57
CA GLY A 63 47.13 6.64 -21.06
C GLY A 63 46.87 5.14 -20.91
N THR A 64 47.65 4.33 -21.63
CA THR A 64 47.60 2.87 -21.63
C THR A 64 48.41 2.26 -20.49
N SER A 65 47.77 1.48 -19.63
CA SER A 65 48.38 0.36 -18.90
C SER A 65 47.31 -0.61 -18.44
N ALA A 66 47.44 -1.89 -18.81
CA ALA A 66 46.55 -2.96 -18.39
C ALA A 66 46.77 -3.26 -16.90
N GLN A 67 46.03 -2.57 -16.03
CA GLN A 67 45.80 -2.98 -14.65
C GLN A 67 44.43 -3.64 -14.59
N ALA A 68 44.41 -4.90 -14.15
CA ALA A 68 43.18 -5.60 -13.82
C ALA A 68 42.50 -4.83 -12.68
N SER A 69 41.54 -3.98 -13.05
CA SER A 69 40.62 -3.34 -12.13
C SER A 69 39.87 -4.46 -11.40
N GLN A 70 40.21 -4.73 -10.15
CA GLN A 70 39.33 -5.47 -9.26
C GLN A 70 38.11 -4.58 -9.03
N GLN A 71 37.11 -4.76 -9.89
CA GLN A 71 35.80 -4.16 -9.71
C GLN A 71 35.33 -4.53 -8.30
N PRO A 72 34.88 -3.56 -7.48
CA PRO A 72 34.30 -3.85 -6.17
C PRO A 72 33.23 -4.93 -6.34
N PRO A 73 33.14 -5.92 -5.42
CA PRO A 73 32.11 -6.93 -5.52
C PRO A 73 30.75 -6.24 -5.66
N ALA A 74 29.99 -6.64 -6.68
CA ALA A 74 28.64 -6.15 -6.88
C ALA A 74 27.86 -6.26 -5.54
N PRO A 75 26.97 -5.31 -5.23
CA PRO A 75 26.13 -5.40 -4.04
C PRO A 75 25.51 -6.79 -4.00
N ARG A 76 25.82 -7.56 -2.94
CA ARG A 76 25.19 -8.86 -2.74
C ARG A 76 23.70 -8.58 -2.64
N THR A 77 22.93 -9.03 -3.62
CA THR A 77 21.48 -9.15 -3.45
C THR A 77 21.29 -9.94 -2.15
N PRO A 78 20.49 -9.43 -1.18
CA PRO A 78 20.13 -10.26 -0.04
C PRO A 78 19.58 -11.56 -0.60
N ASN A 79 20.15 -12.70 -0.19
CA ASN A 79 19.63 -14.00 -0.58
C ASN A 79 18.27 -14.17 0.10
N VAL A 80 17.22 -13.64 -0.53
CA VAL A 80 15.85 -13.80 -0.05
C VAL A 80 15.50 -15.24 -0.34
N ALA A 81 15.30 -16.02 0.72
CA ALA A 81 14.83 -17.40 0.59
C ALA A 81 13.55 -17.41 -0.27
N PRO A 82 13.38 -18.42 -1.16
CA PRO A 82 12.16 -18.53 -1.94
C PRO A 82 10.95 -18.65 -1.00
N PRO A 83 9.77 -18.13 -1.40
CA PRO A 83 8.58 -18.20 -0.58
C PRO A 83 8.19 -19.65 -0.33
N THR A 84 7.72 -19.93 0.88
CA THR A 84 7.06 -21.20 1.23
C THR A 84 5.79 -21.39 0.38
N PRO A 85 5.25 -22.62 0.28
CA PRO A 85 4.01 -22.86 -0.47
C PRO A 85 2.83 -22.00 -0.02
N ALA A 86 2.70 -21.76 1.29
CA ALA A 86 1.63 -20.93 1.84
C ALA A 86 1.85 -19.44 1.57
N GLU A 87 3.10 -18.95 1.57
CA GLU A 87 3.41 -17.59 1.14
C GLU A 87 3.14 -17.40 -0.37
N ALA A 88 3.46 -18.39 -1.19
CA ALA A 88 3.16 -18.38 -2.62
C ALA A 88 1.64 -18.37 -2.89
N GLU A 89 0.85 -19.10 -2.08
CA GLU A 89 -0.62 -19.06 -2.10
C GLU A 89 -1.14 -17.65 -1.82
N LEU A 90 -0.66 -16.99 -0.77
CA LEU A 90 -1.07 -15.61 -0.44
C LEU A 90 -0.67 -14.60 -1.52
N LEU A 91 0.53 -14.72 -2.11
CA LEU A 91 0.96 -13.87 -3.21
C LEU A 91 0.10 -14.05 -4.46
N LYS A 92 -0.35 -15.28 -4.74
CA LYS A 92 -1.30 -15.57 -5.81
C LYS A 92 -2.67 -14.95 -5.51
N LEU A 93 -3.18 -15.14 -4.30
CA LEU A 93 -4.46 -14.59 -3.85
C LEU A 93 -4.48 -13.05 -3.91
N SER A 94 -3.39 -12.39 -3.50
CA SER A 94 -3.22 -10.93 -3.59
C SER A 94 -3.31 -10.46 -5.05
N ARG A 95 -2.62 -11.12 -5.99
CA ARG A 95 -2.70 -10.79 -7.43
C ARG A 95 -4.13 -10.95 -7.98
N GLU A 96 -4.80 -12.04 -7.63
CA GLU A 96 -6.19 -12.28 -8.01
C GLU A 96 -7.13 -11.21 -7.46
N LYS A 97 -6.97 -10.83 -6.18
CA LYS A 97 -7.70 -9.72 -5.57
C LYS A 97 -7.53 -8.43 -6.36
N TRP A 98 -6.30 -8.06 -6.76
CA TRP A 98 -6.08 -6.85 -7.56
C TRP A 98 -6.83 -6.88 -8.89
N ALA A 99 -6.85 -8.02 -9.58
CA ALA A 99 -7.65 -8.20 -10.79
C ALA A 99 -9.15 -8.04 -10.51
N LEU A 100 -9.68 -8.65 -9.44
CA LEU A 100 -11.09 -8.52 -9.04
C LEU A 100 -11.47 -7.06 -8.69
N MET A 101 -10.57 -6.33 -8.02
CA MET A 101 -10.76 -4.90 -7.72
C MET A 101 -10.79 -4.05 -8.99
N SER A 102 -9.91 -4.34 -9.96
CA SER A 102 -9.89 -3.68 -11.28
C SER A 102 -11.16 -3.98 -12.09
N ASP A 103 -11.62 -5.22 -12.07
CA ASP A 103 -12.82 -5.66 -12.81
C ASP A 103 -14.13 -5.35 -12.08
N LYS A 104 -14.06 -4.68 -10.92
CA LYS A 104 -15.19 -4.34 -10.04
C LYS A 104 -16.05 -5.56 -9.66
N LYS A 105 -15.43 -6.72 -9.45
CA LYS A 105 -16.08 -7.99 -9.05
C LYS A 105 -16.41 -8.01 -7.56
N ALA A 106 -17.27 -7.09 -7.12
CA ALA A 106 -17.61 -6.89 -5.71
C ALA A 106 -18.13 -8.17 -5.03
N ASP A 107 -18.91 -9.00 -5.72
CA ASP A 107 -19.48 -10.21 -5.11
C ASP A 107 -18.43 -11.32 -4.90
N ASP A 108 -17.38 -11.36 -5.72
CA ASP A 108 -16.26 -12.27 -5.52
C ASP A 108 -15.32 -11.75 -4.42
N LEU A 109 -15.09 -10.44 -4.38
CA LEU A 109 -14.39 -9.79 -3.27
C LEU A 109 -15.11 -9.99 -1.94
N ALA A 110 -16.45 -9.98 -1.92
CA ALA A 110 -17.23 -10.20 -0.72
C ALA A 110 -17.01 -11.60 -0.10
N LYS A 111 -16.65 -12.60 -0.92
CA LYS A 111 -16.27 -13.94 -0.47
C LYS A 111 -14.86 -13.96 0.13
N LEU A 112 -13.96 -13.13 -0.37
CA LEU A 112 -12.58 -13.01 0.10
C LEU A 112 -12.48 -12.17 1.38
N PHE A 113 -13.26 -11.11 1.50
CA PHE A 113 -13.16 -10.16 2.61
C PHE A 113 -13.78 -10.74 3.87
N HIS A 114 -13.03 -10.70 4.97
CA HIS A 114 -13.51 -11.04 6.30
C HIS A 114 -14.67 -10.09 6.68
N GLU A 115 -15.70 -10.58 7.37
CA GLU A 115 -16.88 -9.77 7.76
C GLU A 115 -16.51 -8.47 8.51
N LYS A 116 -15.44 -8.52 9.32
CA LYS A 116 -14.91 -7.40 10.09
C LYS A 116 -13.74 -6.67 9.41
N ALA A 117 -13.59 -6.80 8.09
CA ALA A 117 -12.45 -6.24 7.40
C ALA A 117 -12.46 -4.69 7.41
N ILE A 118 -11.26 -4.12 7.50
CA ILE A 118 -11.02 -2.68 7.55
C ILE A 118 -10.15 -2.26 6.37
N PHE A 119 -10.55 -1.20 5.67
CA PHE A 119 -9.86 -0.66 4.49
C PHE A 119 -9.39 0.75 4.81
N VAL A 120 -8.08 1.00 4.71
CA VAL A 120 -7.46 2.29 5.03
C VAL A 120 -6.92 2.92 3.77
N HIS A 121 -7.48 4.07 3.41
CA HIS A 121 -7.08 4.89 2.26
C HIS A 121 -6.44 6.19 2.75
N MET A 122 -5.80 6.95 1.84
CA MET A 122 -5.05 8.16 2.20
C MET A 122 -5.86 9.24 2.93
N GLY A 123 -7.20 9.25 2.80
CA GLY A 123 -8.07 10.26 3.42
C GLY A 123 -9.02 9.72 4.49
N GLY A 124 -9.04 8.41 4.76
CA GLY A 124 -10.04 7.80 5.64
C GLY A 124 -10.07 6.29 5.58
N SER A 125 -10.93 5.70 6.41
CA SER A 125 -11.14 4.26 6.49
C SER A 125 -12.56 3.86 6.15
N MET A 126 -12.73 2.70 5.55
CA MET A 126 -14.00 2.09 5.22
C MET A 126 -14.12 0.72 5.90
N SER A 127 -15.34 0.38 6.30
CA SER A 127 -15.74 -0.99 6.60
C SER A 127 -15.82 -1.83 5.32
N ARG A 128 -15.87 -3.15 5.45
CA ARG A 128 -16.11 -4.09 4.32
C ARG A 128 -17.26 -3.66 3.42
N ASP A 129 -18.43 -3.36 4.00
CA ASP A 129 -19.62 -3.11 3.19
C ASP A 129 -19.53 -1.76 2.44
N GLN A 130 -18.89 -0.77 3.06
CA GLN A 130 -18.58 0.51 2.39
C GLN A 130 -17.60 0.32 1.24
N GLU A 131 -16.49 -0.39 1.45
CA GLU A 131 -15.50 -0.67 0.40
C GLU A 131 -16.15 -1.40 -0.78
N LEU A 132 -16.90 -2.48 -0.51
CA LEU A 132 -17.62 -3.23 -1.54
C LEU A 132 -18.65 -2.37 -2.27
N GLY A 133 -19.36 -1.49 -1.55
CA GLY A 133 -20.29 -0.53 -2.13
C GLY A 133 -19.63 0.44 -3.08
N VAL A 134 -18.46 0.97 -2.72
CA VAL A 134 -17.68 1.90 -3.55
C VAL A 134 -17.12 1.20 -4.80
N ILE A 135 -16.59 -0.02 -4.67
CA ILE A 135 -16.13 -0.81 -5.82
C ILE A 135 -17.29 -1.11 -6.77
N ARG A 136 -18.45 -1.50 -6.23
CA ARG A 136 -19.65 -1.84 -7.02
C ARG A 136 -20.19 -0.63 -7.78
N SER A 137 -20.25 0.54 -7.14
CA SER A 137 -20.73 1.78 -7.76
C SER A 137 -19.71 2.38 -8.74
N GLY A 138 -18.43 2.02 -8.59
CA GLY A 138 -17.33 2.61 -9.36
C GLY A 138 -16.94 4.01 -8.88
N GLY A 139 -17.34 4.41 -7.66
CA GLY A 139 -16.94 5.70 -7.08
C GLY A 139 -15.41 5.84 -6.93
N ILE A 140 -14.75 4.72 -6.61
CA ILE A 140 -13.31 4.50 -6.74
C ILE A 140 -13.13 3.27 -7.63
N HIS A 141 -12.47 3.44 -8.77
CA HIS A 141 -12.18 2.34 -9.69
C HIS A 141 -10.67 2.13 -9.82
N TYR A 142 -10.18 0.98 -9.35
CA TYR A 142 -8.78 0.54 -9.43
C TYR A 142 -8.39 0.10 -10.84
N LYS A 143 -8.43 1.02 -11.81
CA LYS A 143 -8.38 0.73 -13.24
C LYS A 143 -7.18 -0.09 -13.70
N THR A 144 -5.98 0.17 -13.19
CA THR A 144 -4.77 -0.57 -13.59
C THR A 144 -3.74 -0.54 -12.47
N PHE A 145 -3.02 -1.65 -12.29
CA PHE A 145 -1.97 -1.78 -11.29
C PHE A 145 -0.72 -2.41 -11.90
N ASP A 146 0.44 -1.95 -11.48
CA ASP A 146 1.75 -2.42 -11.92
C ASP A 146 2.59 -2.76 -10.69
N ILE A 147 2.67 -4.06 -10.38
CA ILE A 147 3.35 -4.57 -9.19
C ILE A 147 4.86 -4.59 -9.43
N LYS A 148 5.59 -3.84 -8.61
CA LYS A 148 7.06 -3.75 -8.64
C LYS A 148 7.71 -4.78 -7.75
N ARG A 149 7.09 -5.04 -6.60
CA ARG A 149 7.57 -5.99 -5.60
C ARG A 149 6.39 -6.49 -4.79
N ALA A 150 6.42 -7.77 -4.43
CA ALA A 150 5.51 -8.34 -3.45
C ALA A 150 6.27 -9.35 -2.59
N SER A 151 5.99 -9.35 -1.29
CA SER A 151 6.47 -10.36 -0.34
C SER A 151 5.34 -10.78 0.57
N ALA A 152 5.37 -12.03 1.02
CA ALA A 152 4.45 -12.54 2.00
C ALA A 152 5.21 -13.05 3.23
N SER A 153 4.53 -13.04 4.37
CA SER A 153 5.01 -13.63 5.62
C SER A 153 3.84 -14.25 6.37
N ILE A 154 4.09 -15.34 7.08
CA ILE A 154 3.08 -16.05 7.85
C ILE A 154 3.47 -16.05 9.32
N ILE A 155 2.51 -15.70 10.18
CA ILE A 155 2.62 -15.71 11.64
C ILE A 155 1.38 -16.43 12.15
N ASP A 156 1.56 -17.68 12.59
CA ASP A 156 0.47 -18.57 13.00
C ASP A 156 -0.65 -18.65 11.94
N ALA A 157 -1.86 -18.22 12.29
CA ALA A 157 -3.02 -18.17 11.39
C ALA A 157 -3.13 -16.86 10.58
N THR A 158 -2.13 -15.98 10.67
CA THR A 158 -2.10 -14.66 10.02
C THR A 158 -1.12 -14.64 8.87
N GLY A 159 -1.56 -14.11 7.73
CA GLY A 159 -0.72 -13.83 6.57
C GLY A 159 -0.59 -12.32 6.38
N ILE A 160 0.61 -11.85 6.05
CA ILE A 160 0.84 -10.45 5.71
C ILE A 160 1.44 -10.41 4.32
N VAL A 161 0.83 -9.65 3.41
CA VAL A 161 1.38 -9.36 2.09
C VAL A 161 1.73 -7.89 2.01
N LEU A 162 2.97 -7.59 1.62
CA LEU A 162 3.44 -6.24 1.36
C LEU A 162 3.67 -6.09 -0.14
N THR A 163 2.93 -5.21 -0.78
CA THR A 163 2.98 -4.99 -2.23
C THR A 163 3.39 -3.55 -2.54
N THR A 164 4.49 -3.37 -3.25
CA THR A 164 4.87 -2.10 -3.87
C THR A 164 4.35 -2.07 -5.29
N LEU A 165 3.52 -1.08 -5.63
CA LEU A 165 2.89 -0.98 -6.93
C LEU A 165 2.66 0.47 -7.35
N THR A 166 2.56 0.69 -8.66
CA THR A 166 1.95 1.91 -9.22
C THR A 166 0.48 1.61 -9.48
N LEU A 167 -0.43 2.40 -8.91
CA LEU A 167 -1.87 2.28 -9.12
C LEU A 167 -2.39 3.45 -9.94
N ILE A 168 -3.11 3.14 -11.01
CA ILE A 168 -3.96 4.07 -11.74
C ILE A 168 -5.40 3.83 -11.30
N ALA A 169 -6.03 4.84 -10.71
CA ALA A 169 -7.40 4.79 -10.24
C ALA A 169 -8.23 5.93 -10.80
N VAL A 170 -9.55 5.71 -10.97
CA VAL A 170 -10.51 6.76 -11.26
C VAL A 170 -11.29 7.09 -10.00
N VAL A 171 -11.23 8.33 -9.55
CA VAL A 171 -11.91 8.83 -8.33
C VAL A 171 -12.76 10.04 -8.72
N GLY A 172 -14.07 9.96 -8.51
CA GLY A 172 -14.98 11.04 -8.90
C GLY A 172 -14.86 11.46 -10.38
N GLY A 173 -14.55 10.50 -11.26
CA GLY A 173 -14.35 10.75 -12.70
C GLY A 173 -12.92 11.17 -13.11
N ASN A 174 -12.00 11.35 -12.17
CA ASN A 174 -10.62 11.77 -12.46
C ASN A 174 -9.65 10.61 -12.36
N GLU A 175 -8.83 10.42 -13.39
CA GLU A 175 -7.75 9.43 -13.34
C GLU A 175 -6.57 9.99 -12.54
N VAL A 176 -6.10 9.21 -11.57
CA VAL A 176 -4.95 9.53 -10.71
C VAL A 176 -3.98 8.37 -10.71
N THR A 177 -2.68 8.68 -10.79
CA THR A 177 -1.59 7.70 -10.74
C THR A 177 -0.78 7.93 -9.49
N ASN A 178 -0.69 6.91 -8.63
CA ASN A 178 0.04 7.02 -7.36
C ASN A 178 0.93 5.78 -7.11
N PRO A 179 2.18 5.97 -6.67
CA PRO A 179 2.98 4.89 -6.13
C PRO A 179 2.53 4.57 -4.70
N PHE A 180 2.33 3.29 -4.42
CA PHE A 180 1.90 2.79 -3.12
C PHE A 180 2.79 1.65 -2.61
N VAL A 181 2.92 1.62 -1.29
CA VAL A 181 3.15 0.38 -0.54
C VAL A 181 1.81 0.01 0.09
N VAL A 182 1.32 -1.17 -0.22
CA VAL A 182 0.05 -1.70 0.26
C VAL A 182 0.31 -2.85 1.21
N THR A 183 -0.26 -2.77 2.41
CA THR A 183 -0.23 -3.86 3.39
C THR A 183 -1.58 -4.57 3.35
N GLU A 184 -1.55 -5.88 3.11
CA GLU A 184 -2.71 -6.76 3.13
C GLU A 184 -2.55 -7.73 4.31
N THR A 185 -3.50 -7.73 5.23
CA THR A 185 -3.53 -8.70 6.34
C THR A 185 -4.60 -9.73 6.05
N TYR A 186 -4.22 -10.99 6.02
CA TYR A 186 -5.09 -12.14 5.86
C TYR A 186 -5.17 -12.94 7.16
N VAL A 187 -6.33 -13.50 7.45
CA VAL A 187 -6.53 -14.45 8.55
C VAL A 187 -7.04 -15.76 7.98
N ARG A 188 -6.57 -16.88 8.51
CA ARG A 188 -7.02 -18.21 8.11
C ARG A 188 -8.23 -18.62 8.96
N GLN A 189 -9.38 -18.72 8.32
CA GLN A 189 -10.65 -19.08 8.95
C GLN A 189 -11.29 -20.25 8.20
N ALA A 190 -11.66 -21.31 8.94
CA ALA A 190 -12.25 -22.53 8.37
C ALA A 190 -11.45 -23.10 7.18
N GLY A 191 -10.12 -23.10 7.28
CA GLY A 191 -9.22 -23.61 6.25
C GLY A 191 -8.90 -22.65 5.09
N ALA A 192 -9.61 -21.53 4.97
CA ALA A 192 -9.44 -20.57 3.88
C ALA A 192 -8.87 -19.21 4.36
N TRP A 193 -8.13 -18.53 3.49
CA TRP A 193 -7.68 -17.17 3.75
C TRP A 193 -8.81 -16.16 3.56
N LYS A 194 -8.92 -15.20 4.49
CA LYS A 194 -9.82 -14.04 4.41
C LYS A 194 -9.03 -12.76 4.59
N LEU A 195 -9.26 -11.76 3.74
CA LEU A 195 -8.65 -10.45 3.89
C LEU A 195 -9.29 -9.72 5.07
N ALA A 196 -8.51 -9.44 6.11
CA ALA A 196 -8.92 -8.73 7.32
C ALA A 196 -8.58 -7.24 7.28
N ALA A 197 -7.50 -6.84 6.61
CA ALA A 197 -7.17 -5.44 6.44
C ALA A 197 -6.47 -5.16 5.11
N LEU A 198 -6.72 -3.98 4.55
CA LEU A 198 -6.01 -3.45 3.37
C LEU A 198 -5.66 -1.98 3.64
N ALA A 199 -4.38 -1.65 3.70
CA ALA A 199 -3.92 -0.31 4.00
C ALA A 199 -2.98 0.22 2.91
N PHE A 200 -3.28 1.43 2.41
CA PHE A 200 -2.51 2.10 1.38
C PHE A 200 -1.61 3.18 1.97
N THR A 201 -0.30 3.06 1.77
CA THR A 201 0.68 4.09 2.10
C THR A 201 1.26 4.66 0.81
N ARG A 202 0.95 5.93 0.51
CA ARG A 202 1.56 6.61 -0.65
C ARG A 202 3.03 6.86 -0.37
N THR A 203 3.89 6.45 -1.29
CA THR A 203 5.32 6.75 -1.19
C THR A 203 5.62 8.09 -1.87
N LEU A 204 6.56 8.84 -1.31
CA LEU A 204 7.15 10.00 -1.99
C LEU A 204 8.23 9.46 -2.93
N GLY A 205 8.05 9.70 -4.23
CA GLY A 205 9.07 9.39 -5.25
C GLY A 205 10.21 10.38 -5.23
#